data_AF-A0A6I5ZTP6-F1
#
_entry.id   AF-A0A6I5ZTP6-F1
#
_cell.length_a   1.000
_cell.length_b   1.000
_cell.length_c   1.000
_cell.angle_alpha   90.00
_cell.angle_beta   90.00
_cell.angle_gamma   90.00
#
_symmetry.space_group_name_H-M   'P 1'
#
loop_
_entity.id
_entity.type
_entity.pdbx_description
1 polymer ?
#
loop_
_entity_poly.entity_id
_entity_poly.type
_entity_poly.pdbx_seq_one_letter_code
_entity_poly.pdbx_strand_id
1 'polypeptide(L)'
;MTTTFREHLKEQLQDPQFQKAWEETELAYQVARAVIKLRLDYGLTQEELAQKTGVSQSVISRLESGRHLPSLRYLEKISKSLDYKSGWI
;
A
#
# COMPACT_ATOMS: atom_id res chain seq x y z
N MET A 1 26.30 1.70 20.38
CA MET A 1 25.54 2.76 19.70
C MET A 1 24.34 2.12 19.04
N THR A 2 23.12 2.60 19.28
CA THR A 2 21.92 2.07 18.62
C THR A 2 21.67 2.88 17.35
N THR A 3 22.08 2.35 16.21
CA THR A 3 21.72 2.91 14.89
C THR A 3 20.21 2.88 14.74
N THR A 4 19.59 4.02 14.42
CA THR A 4 18.16 4.09 14.17
C THR A 4 17.82 3.42 12.84
N PHE A 5 16.55 3.01 12.66
CA PHE A 5 16.10 2.43 11.38
C PHE A 5 16.42 3.33 10.18
N ARG A 6 16.27 4.65 10.33
CA ARG A 6 16.52 5.62 9.25
C ARG A 6 17.99 5.70 8.87
N GLU A 7 18.87 5.66 9.87
CA GLU A 7 20.32 5.66 9.64
C GLU A 7 20.76 4.37 8.97
N HIS A 8 20.27 3.22 9.45
CA HIS A 8 20.58 1.92 8.85
C HIS A 8 20.04 1.81 7.41
N LEU A 9 18.82 2.29 7.16
CA LEU A 9 18.26 2.33 5.80
C LEU A 9 19.12 3.19 4.87
N LYS A 10 19.57 4.36 5.33
CA LYS A 10 20.43 5.25 4.53
C LYS A 10 21.76 4.59 4.15
N GLU A 11 22.34 3.81 5.06
CA GLU A 11 23.54 3.02 4.81
C GLU A 11 23.29 1.92 3.78
N GLN A 12 22.20 1.15 3.92
CA GLN A 12 21.83 0.09 2.98
C GLN A 12 21.53 0.64 1.57
N LEU A 13 20.90 1.81 1.47
CA LEU A 13 20.63 2.48 0.20
C LEU A 13 21.90 2.92 -0.55
N GLN A 14 23.09 2.86 0.06
CA GLN A 14 24.35 3.08 -0.66
C GLN A 14 24.75 1.88 -1.54
N ASP A 15 24.22 0.69 -1.27
CA ASP A 15 24.42 -0.49 -2.11
C ASP A 15 23.49 -0.40 -3.34
N PRO A 16 24.01 -0.35 -4.58
CA PRO A 16 23.19 -0.23 -5.78
C PRO A 16 22.20 -1.40 -5.99
N GLN A 17 22.55 -2.61 -5.56
CA GLN A 17 21.67 -3.77 -5.65
C GLN A 17 20.50 -3.63 -4.67
N PHE A 18 20.79 -3.19 -3.45
CA PHE A 18 19.76 -2.91 -2.46
C PHE A 18 18.86 -1.74 -2.87
N GLN A 19 19.46 -0.64 -3.32
CA GLN A 19 18.74 0.54 -3.80
C GLN A 19 17.75 0.17 -4.90
N LYS A 20 18.21 -0.58 -5.91
CA LYS A 20 17.34 -1.01 -7.00
C LYS A 20 16.17 -1.86 -6.51
N ALA A 21 16.43 -2.85 -5.66
CA ALA A 21 15.37 -3.70 -5.09
C ALA A 21 14.38 -2.89 -4.21
N TRP A 22 14.89 -1.89 -3.49
CA TRP A 22 14.09 -0.96 -2.71
C TRP A 22 13.18 -0.13 -3.61
N GLU A 23 13.74 0.54 -4.62
CA GLU A 23 12.99 1.38 -5.58
C GLU A 23 11.92 0.58 -6.35
N GLU A 24 12.21 -0.67 -6.71
CA GLU A 24 11.25 -1.57 -7.39
C GLU A 24 10.02 -1.89 -6.55
N THR A 25 10.13 -1.84 -5.21
CA THR A 25 9.05 -2.24 -4.29
C THR A 25 8.43 -1.06 -3.52
N GLU A 26 9.13 0.06 -3.41
CA GLU A 26 8.73 1.22 -2.61
C GLU A 26 7.36 1.77 -3.02
N LEU A 27 7.11 1.91 -4.33
CA LEU A 27 5.83 2.44 -4.81
C LEU A 27 4.66 1.53 -4.43
N ALA A 28 4.82 0.21 -4.60
CA ALA A 28 3.79 -0.76 -4.23
C ALA A 28 3.56 -0.76 -2.70
N TYR A 29 4.62 -0.62 -1.92
CA TYR A 29 4.55 -0.48 -0.47
C TYR A 29 3.77 0.77 -0.04
N GLN A 30 4.06 1.93 -0.64
CA GLN A 30 3.37 3.19 -0.33
C GLN A 30 1.87 3.12 -0.66
N VAL A 31 1.53 2.54 -1.81
CA VAL A 31 0.14 2.33 -2.21
C VAL A 31 -0.59 1.40 -1.23
N ALA A 32 0.03 0.28 -0.85
CA ALA A 32 -0.54 -0.65 0.13
C ALA A 32 -0.77 0.03 1.49
N ARG A 33 0.21 0.81 1.97
CA ARG A 33 0.11 1.60 3.21
C ARG A 33 -1.04 2.59 3.16
N ALA A 34 -1.23 3.29 2.04
CA ALA A 34 -2.34 4.23 1.87
C ALA A 34 -3.70 3.53 1.92
N VAL A 35 -3.84 2.38 1.27
CA VAL A 35 -5.07 1.58 1.28
C VAL A 35 -5.38 1.03 2.68
N ILE A 36 -4.37 0.47 3.38
CA ILE A 36 -4.52 0.00 4.76
C ILE A 36 -4.98 1.16 5.66
N LYS A 37 -4.34 2.32 5.54
CA LYS A 37 -4.71 3.50 6.32
C LYS A 37 -6.17 3.87 6.07
N LEU A 38 -6.58 3.99 4.81
CA LEU A 38 -7.95 4.31 4.44
C LEU A 38 -8.94 3.29 5.01
N ARG A 39 -8.63 1.99 4.89
CA ARG A 39 -9.48 0.92 5.45
C ARG A 39 -9.64 1.06 6.96
N LEU A 40 -8.56 1.33 7.68
CA LEU A 40 -8.56 1.50 9.13
C LEU A 40 -9.26 2.79 9.56
N ASP A 41 -9.11 3.89 8.82
CA ASP A 41 -9.81 5.16 9.08
C ASP A 41 -11.34 4.99 9.01
N TYR A 42 -11.81 4.08 8.16
CA TYR A 42 -13.22 3.70 8.05
C TYR A 42 -13.64 2.57 9.00
N GLY A 43 -12.74 2.06 9.84
CA GLY A 43 -13.01 0.99 10.80
C GLY A 43 -13.32 -0.37 10.17
N LEU A 44 -12.83 -0.63 8.96
CA LEU A 44 -13.17 -1.84 8.19
C LEU A 44 -12.12 -2.94 8.35
N THR A 45 -12.58 -4.19 8.37
CA THR A 45 -11.76 -5.38 8.10
C THR A 45 -11.51 -5.52 6.59
N GLN A 46 -10.55 -6.37 6.21
CA GLN A 46 -10.30 -6.67 4.79
C GLN A 46 -11.53 -7.29 4.11
N GLU A 47 -12.31 -8.09 4.85
CA GLU A 47 -13.53 -8.72 4.36
C GLU A 47 -14.65 -7.70 4.14
N GLU A 48 -14.83 -6.75 5.06
CA GLU A 48 -15.82 -5.68 4.90
C GLU A 48 -15.46 -4.72 3.75
N LEU A 49 -14.17 -4.41 3.58
CA LEU A 49 -13.71 -3.65 2.43
C LEU A 49 -13.99 -4.42 1.12
N ALA A 50 -13.73 -5.73 1.11
CA ALA A 50 -14.01 -6.59 -0.03
C ALA A 50 -15.51 -6.57 -0.41
N GLN A 51 -16.40 -6.69 0.58
CA GLN A 51 -17.85 -6.62 0.39
C GLN A 51 -18.29 -5.25 -0.18
N LYS A 52 -17.79 -4.14 0.39
CA LYS A 52 -18.11 -2.78 -0.10
C LYS A 52 -17.62 -2.51 -1.53
N THR A 53 -16.44 -3.00 -1.86
CA THR A 53 -15.80 -2.78 -3.17
C THR A 53 -16.27 -3.78 -4.25
N GLY A 54 -16.96 -4.85 -3.86
CA GLY A 54 -17.31 -5.96 -4.75
C GLY A 54 -16.07 -6.62 -5.36
N VAL A 55 -15.01 -6.81 -4.56
CA VAL A 55 -13.80 -7.54 -4.92
C VAL A 55 -13.57 -8.65 -3.90
N SER A 56 -12.80 -9.68 -4.19
CA SER A 56 -12.54 -10.72 -3.19
C SER A 56 -11.59 -10.21 -2.09
N GLN A 57 -11.77 -10.73 -0.88
CA GLN A 57 -10.85 -10.50 0.24
C GLN A 57 -9.40 -10.89 -0.12
N SER A 58 -9.21 -11.95 -0.92
CA SER A 58 -7.89 -12.36 -1.41
C SER A 58 -7.22 -11.32 -2.32
N VAL A 59 -7.98 -10.51 -3.06
CA VAL A 59 -7.43 -9.40 -3.86
C VAL A 59 -7.07 -8.23 -2.94
N ILE A 60 -7.92 -7.89 -1.96
CA ILE A 60 -7.61 -6.88 -0.93
C ILE A 60 -6.33 -7.26 -0.17
N SER A 61 -6.22 -8.51 0.27
CA SER A 61 -5.03 -9.01 0.98
C SER A 61 -3.76 -8.90 0.12
N ARG A 62 -3.84 -9.24 -1.18
CA ARG A 62 -2.71 -9.07 -2.11
C ARG A 62 -2.32 -7.60 -2.29
N LEU A 63 -3.31 -6.72 -2.44
CA LEU A 63 -3.08 -5.27 -2.49
C LEU A 63 -2.37 -4.78 -1.23
N GLU A 64 -2.88 -5.11 -0.05
CA GLU A 64 -2.32 -4.67 1.24
C GLU A 64 -0.96 -5.31 1.56
N SER A 65 -0.57 -6.38 0.86
CA SER A 65 0.75 -6.98 1.04
C SER A 65 1.91 -6.13 0.48
N GLY A 66 1.63 -5.15 -0.38
CA GLY A 66 2.66 -4.28 -0.98
C GLY A 66 3.62 -4.98 -1.95
N ARG A 67 3.38 -6.26 -2.26
CA ARG A 67 4.25 -7.05 -3.15
C ARG A 67 4.08 -6.73 -4.63
N HIS A 68 2.94 -6.15 -5.01
CA HIS A 68 2.62 -5.81 -6.40
C HIS A 68 1.90 -4.48 -6.47
N LEU A 69 2.24 -3.68 -7.49
CA LEU A 69 1.55 -2.44 -7.76
C LEU A 69 0.17 -2.73 -8.38
N PRO A 70 -0.94 -2.30 -7.75
CA PRO A 70 -2.26 -2.40 -8.36
C PRO A 70 -2.39 -1.43 -9.55
N SER A 71 -3.37 -1.70 -10.43
CA SER A 71 -3.71 -0.74 -11.47
C SER A 71 -4.45 0.48 -10.90
N LEU A 72 -4.31 1.63 -11.55
CA LEU A 72 -5.04 2.85 -11.18
C LEU A 72 -6.56 2.65 -11.18
N ARG A 73 -7.08 1.88 -12.15
CA ARG A 73 -8.51 1.52 -12.21
C ARG A 73 -8.97 0.77 -10.96
N TYR A 74 -8.10 -0.07 -10.38
CA TYR A 74 -8.41 -0.80 -9.16
C TYR A 74 -8.47 0.13 -7.94
N LEU A 75 -7.51 1.05 -7.83
CA LEU A 75 -7.49 2.08 -6.78
C LEU A 75 -8.71 3.01 -6.89
N GLU A 76 -9.10 3.40 -8.10
CA GLU A 76 -10.29 4.21 -8.34
C GLU A 76 -11.56 3.49 -7.89
N LYS A 77 -11.69 2.18 -8.16
CA LYS A 77 -12.82 1.37 -7.69
C LYS A 77 -12.92 1.37 -6.16
N ILE A 78 -11.78 1.24 -5.47
CA ILE A 78 -11.72 1.26 -4.01
C ILE A 78 -12.15 2.64 -3.47
N SER A 79 -11.57 3.73 -4.01
CA SER A 79 -11.90 5.09 -3.60
C SER A 79 -13.39 5.39 -3.75
N LYS A 80 -13.99 5.03 -4.90
CA LYS A 80 -15.42 5.25 -5.17
C LYS A 80 -16.32 4.45 -4.23
N SER A 81 -15.95 3.23 -3.86
CA SER A 81 -16.75 2.40 -2.97
C SER A 81 -16.80 2.90 -1.52
N LEU A 82 -15.83 3.73 -1.13
CA LEU A 82 -15.73 4.32 0.20
C LEU A 82 -16.30 5.75 0.26
N ASP A 83 -16.90 6.22 -0.84
CA ASP A 83 -17.31 7.62 -1.04
C ASP A 83 -16.19 8.62 -0.71
N TYR A 84 -14.95 8.19 -0.95
CA TYR A 84 -13.76 8.97 -0.65
C TYR A 84 -13.52 9.93 -1.82
N LYS A 85 -13.65 11.24 -1.56
CA LYS A 85 -13.40 12.27 -2.58
C LYS A 85 -11.95 12.19 -3.07
N SER A 86 -11.81 12.05 -4.38
CA SER A 86 -10.59 11.87 -5.17
C SER A 86 -9.64 13.08 -5.16
N GLY A 87 -9.20 13.50 -3.97
CA GLY A 87 -8.16 14.54 -3.77
C GLY A 87 -6.80 13.98 -3.36
N TRP A 88 -6.53 12.71 -3.69
CA TRP A 88 -5.42 11.90 -3.14
C TRP A 88 -4.44 11.34 -4.18
N ILE A 89 -4.52 11.80 -5.43
CA ILE A 89 -3.56 11.46 -6.50
C ILE A 89 -2.81 12.72 -6.90
#